data_AF-A0A7I8F3Q2-F1
#
_entry.id   AF-A0A7I8F3Q2-F1
#
_cell.length_a   1.000
_cell.length_b   1.000
_cell.length_c   1.000
_cell.angle_alpha   90.00
_cell.angle_beta   90.00
_cell.angle_gamma   90.00
#
_symmetry.space_group_name_H-M   'P 1'
#
loop_
_entity.id
_entity.type
_entity.pdbx_description
1 polymer ?
#
loop_
_entity_poly.entity_id
_entity_poly.type
_entity_poly.pdbx_seq_one_letter_code
_entity_poly.pdbx_strand_id
1 'polypeptide(L)'
;MVSNRTFFNEEIETLPKEKLQALQLERLQAVVARAYSQNQFYRNLYDEAGVKPSDIQSLDDIRKLPFLEKKTVRAAYPMGMALKPAGSEGGVLQMHATSGTTGKSVPVFATKKDIERWADLNARELWMIGMRPGDVLMNCYGYGMPTGGFGFHYGAMAMDVMAIPMGSDARQYERMFDFIRDFNVTAFCMTPSVGLYLGNKAAEMGIDFKDTKLKYGLFGAEPWPWETRQKIESLLNITAFDEFGMTEFLGPGMTCECEERDGMHAWADSFLVECINPETGEPVAEGQDGELVWTWLTSEGTAMIRYRSRDLSRVWWDERCSCGRTHPKIGAIKGRSDDAVSIRGLIVFPSQIESALVQFPETAANFRIIVDRKNDLDTFDLKVEIKDATLLEDAEQASGLQKRMAAAVKSVTGNTPKVELLPADSLPRATGGESKTASARVEDRRKK
;
A
#
# COMPACT_ATOMS: atom_id res chain seq x y z
N MET A 1 -24.88 -3.47 -23.10
CA MET A 1 -25.71 -2.69 -22.15
C MET A 1 -24.78 -2.25 -21.05
N VAL A 2 -24.72 -0.95 -20.73
CA VAL A 2 -23.94 -0.47 -19.57
C VAL A 2 -24.69 -0.95 -18.33
N SER A 3 -24.01 -1.69 -17.46
CA SER A 3 -24.63 -2.23 -16.25
C SER A 3 -24.80 -1.11 -15.23
N ASN A 4 -26.06 -0.81 -14.88
CA ASN A 4 -26.44 0.24 -13.93
C ASN A 4 -26.29 -0.17 -12.45
N ARG A 5 -25.69 -1.33 -12.16
CA ARG A 5 -25.52 -1.77 -10.76
C ARG A 5 -24.47 -0.90 -10.05
N THR A 6 -24.79 -0.49 -8.82
CA THR A 6 -23.88 0.30 -7.98
C THR A 6 -22.72 -0.55 -7.46
N PHE A 7 -23.01 -1.78 -7.04
CA PHE A 7 -22.04 -2.70 -6.44
C PHE A 7 -21.64 -3.82 -7.42
N PHE A 8 -20.41 -4.32 -7.30
CA PHE A 8 -19.95 -5.48 -8.06
C PHE A 8 -20.58 -6.76 -7.51
N ASN A 9 -20.62 -6.88 -6.18
CA ASN A 9 -21.27 -7.91 -5.39
C ASN A 9 -22.08 -7.26 -4.27
N GLU A 10 -23.32 -6.86 -4.59
CA GLU A 10 -24.22 -6.16 -3.66
C GLU A 10 -24.48 -6.94 -2.36
N GLU A 11 -24.64 -8.26 -2.45
CA GLU A 11 -24.93 -9.10 -1.28
C GLU A 11 -23.83 -9.03 -0.23
N ILE A 12 -22.57 -9.06 -0.65
CA ILE A 12 -21.42 -9.00 0.26
C ILE A 12 -21.10 -7.56 0.64
N GLU A 13 -21.06 -6.64 -0.33
CA GLU A 13 -20.64 -5.25 -0.12
C GLU A 13 -21.55 -4.47 0.82
N THR A 14 -22.81 -4.89 0.94
CA THR A 14 -23.83 -4.24 1.78
C THR A 14 -24.27 -5.09 2.98
N LEU A 15 -23.61 -6.23 3.21
CA LEU A 15 -23.92 -7.20 4.26
C LEU A 15 -23.82 -6.53 5.65
N PRO A 16 -24.86 -6.58 6.51
CA PRO A 16 -24.82 -5.94 7.83
C PRO A 16 -23.61 -6.37 8.67
N LYS A 17 -23.08 -5.45 9.49
CA LYS A 17 -21.86 -5.64 10.30
C LYS A 17 -21.89 -6.94 11.12
N GLU A 18 -23.01 -7.26 11.76
CA GLU A 18 -23.16 -8.47 12.58
C GLU A 18 -23.03 -9.74 11.74
N LYS A 19 -23.56 -9.73 10.51
CA LYS A 19 -23.44 -10.85 9.56
C LYS A 19 -22.03 -10.94 9.00
N LEU A 20 -21.37 -9.82 8.72
CA LEU A 20 -19.95 -9.80 8.35
C LEU A 20 -19.08 -10.39 9.46
N GLN A 21 -19.30 -10.02 10.73
CA GLN A 21 -18.56 -10.56 11.86
C GLN A 21 -18.80 -12.07 12.05
N ALA A 22 -20.03 -12.55 11.87
CA ALA A 22 -20.33 -13.97 11.89
C ALA A 22 -19.59 -14.72 10.77
N LEU A 23 -19.58 -14.17 9.54
CA LEU A 23 -18.85 -14.72 8.41
C LEU A 23 -17.32 -14.72 8.65
N GLN A 24 -16.80 -13.65 9.26
CA GLN A 24 -15.39 -13.56 9.64
C GLN A 24 -15.02 -14.66 10.64
N LEU A 25 -15.87 -14.92 11.64
CA LEU A 25 -15.62 -15.96 12.63
C LEU A 25 -15.57 -17.35 12.00
N GLU A 26 -16.56 -17.67 11.15
CA GLU A 26 -16.60 -18.94 10.41
C GLU A 26 -15.31 -19.14 9.61
N ARG A 27 -14.90 -18.13 8.84
CA ARG A 27 -13.71 -18.20 8.00
C ARG A 27 -12.42 -18.21 8.82
N LEU A 28 -12.37 -17.50 9.95
CA LEU A 28 -11.24 -17.52 10.89
C LEU A 28 -11.05 -18.92 11.47
N GLN A 29 -12.12 -19.54 11.97
CA GLN A 29 -12.08 -20.93 12.46
C GLN A 29 -11.58 -21.89 11.38
N ALA A 30 -12.08 -21.74 10.14
CA ALA A 30 -11.67 -22.57 9.03
C ALA A 30 -10.19 -22.42 8.65
N VAL A 31 -9.65 -21.18 8.59
CA VAL A 31 -8.24 -20.96 8.25
C VAL A 31 -7.30 -21.40 9.38
N VAL A 32 -7.66 -21.18 10.65
CA VAL A 32 -6.88 -21.64 11.81
C VAL A 32 -6.84 -23.16 11.85
N ALA A 33 -7.98 -23.84 11.69
CA ALA A 33 -8.05 -25.30 11.66
C ALA A 33 -7.24 -25.89 10.50
N ARG A 34 -7.33 -25.28 9.31
CA ARG A 34 -6.56 -25.69 8.13
C ARG A 34 -5.07 -25.50 8.33
N ALA A 35 -4.63 -24.32 8.77
CA ALA A 35 -3.23 -24.03 9.03
C ALA A 35 -2.64 -25.00 10.07
N TYR A 36 -3.33 -25.21 11.19
CA TYR A 36 -2.90 -26.13 12.24
C TYR A 36 -2.81 -27.59 11.75
N SER A 37 -3.79 -28.05 10.96
CA SER A 37 -3.85 -29.45 10.52
C SER A 37 -2.92 -29.78 9.35
N GLN A 38 -2.65 -28.82 8.46
CA GLN A 38 -1.95 -29.06 7.20
C GLN A 38 -0.51 -28.55 7.18
N ASN A 39 -0.13 -27.69 8.13
CA ASN A 39 1.17 -27.03 8.09
C ASN A 39 1.92 -27.18 9.44
N GLN A 40 3.10 -27.80 9.40
CA GLN A 40 3.90 -28.10 10.59
C GLN A 40 4.38 -26.83 11.31
N PHE A 41 4.68 -25.76 10.57
CA PHE A 41 5.10 -24.49 11.17
C PHE A 41 3.98 -23.91 12.04
N TYR A 42 2.75 -23.86 11.53
CA TYR A 42 1.59 -23.39 12.30
C TYR A 42 1.23 -24.30 13.47
N ARG A 43 1.35 -25.62 13.30
CA ARG A 43 1.13 -26.58 14.38
C ARG A 43 2.07 -26.31 15.56
N ASN A 44 3.37 -26.17 15.28
CA ASN A 44 4.36 -25.86 16.31
C ASN A 44 4.09 -24.50 16.95
N LEU A 45 3.86 -23.47 16.14
CA LEU A 45 3.59 -22.11 16.61
C LEU A 45 2.41 -22.06 17.60
N TYR A 46 1.34 -22.80 17.32
CA TYR A 46 0.16 -22.82 18.19
C TYR A 46 0.32 -23.76 19.39
N ASP A 47 1.01 -24.90 19.22
CA ASP A 47 1.32 -25.81 20.33
C ASP A 47 2.24 -25.14 21.37
N GLU A 48 3.25 -24.38 20.93
CA GLU A 48 4.13 -23.59 21.82
C GLU A 48 3.38 -22.47 22.54
N ALA A 49 2.39 -21.85 21.89
CA ALA A 49 1.51 -20.87 22.51
C ALA A 49 0.41 -21.50 23.41
N GLY A 50 0.28 -22.83 23.41
CA GLY A 50 -0.76 -23.54 24.17
C GLY A 50 -2.17 -23.35 23.63
N VAL A 51 -2.33 -23.08 22.33
CA VAL A 51 -3.61 -22.78 21.69
C VAL A 51 -3.99 -23.88 20.69
N LYS A 52 -5.27 -24.25 20.66
CA LYS A 52 -5.86 -25.17 19.70
C LYS A 52 -6.92 -24.47 18.84
N PRO A 53 -7.22 -24.99 17.63
CA PRO A 53 -8.29 -24.43 16.81
C PRO A 53 -9.66 -24.36 17.52
N SER A 54 -9.94 -25.28 18.44
CA SER A 54 -11.15 -25.31 19.25
C SER A 54 -11.27 -24.14 20.23
N ASP A 55 -10.19 -23.40 20.49
CA ASP A 55 -10.21 -22.27 21.44
C ASP A 55 -10.71 -20.97 20.80
N ILE A 56 -10.95 -20.97 19.48
CA ILE A 56 -11.49 -19.84 18.72
C ILE A 56 -13.01 -19.97 18.64
N GLN A 57 -13.71 -19.33 19.58
CA GLN A 57 -15.19 -19.36 19.69
C GLN A 57 -15.83 -17.99 19.39
N SER A 58 -15.00 -16.94 19.33
CA SER A 58 -15.37 -15.56 19.01
C SER A 58 -14.22 -14.88 18.25
N LEU A 59 -14.51 -13.74 17.59
CA LEU A 59 -13.45 -12.96 16.93
C LEU A 59 -12.39 -12.47 17.93
N ASP A 60 -12.79 -12.18 19.16
CA ASP A 60 -11.91 -11.75 20.26
C ASP A 60 -10.86 -12.80 20.65
N ASP A 61 -11.16 -14.09 20.41
CA ASP A 61 -10.23 -15.19 20.69
C ASP A 61 -9.05 -15.22 19.73
N ILE A 62 -9.09 -14.44 18.63
CA ILE A 62 -7.93 -14.27 17.75
C ILE A 62 -6.71 -13.82 18.55
N ARG A 63 -6.89 -13.05 19.64
CA ARG A 63 -5.83 -12.59 20.54
C ARG A 63 -5.02 -13.71 21.19
N LYS A 64 -5.59 -14.92 21.29
CA LYS A 64 -4.88 -16.11 21.78
C LYS A 64 -3.79 -16.54 20.80
N LEU A 65 -4.00 -16.32 19.50
CA LEU A 65 -3.05 -16.70 18.47
C LEU A 65 -1.84 -15.74 18.51
N PRO A 66 -0.60 -16.24 18.45
CA PRO A 66 0.58 -15.39 18.43
C PRO A 66 0.63 -14.55 17.15
N PHE A 67 1.27 -13.38 17.23
CA PHE A 67 1.53 -12.56 16.05
C PHE A 67 2.49 -13.26 15.08
N LEU A 68 2.22 -13.11 13.79
CA LEU A 68 3.12 -13.51 12.73
C LEU A 68 3.97 -12.31 12.30
N GLU A 69 5.28 -12.42 12.46
CA GLU A 69 6.21 -11.38 12.03
C GLU A 69 6.98 -11.78 10.76
N LYS A 70 7.39 -10.79 9.97
CA LYS A 70 8.19 -10.99 8.75
C LYS A 70 9.42 -11.87 8.96
N LYS A 71 10.11 -11.74 10.10
CA LYS A 71 11.26 -12.58 10.44
C LYS A 71 10.87 -14.05 10.55
N THR A 72 9.74 -14.35 11.17
CA THR A 72 9.20 -15.70 11.35
C THR A 72 8.82 -16.30 10.00
N VAL A 73 8.13 -15.54 9.16
CA VAL A 73 7.76 -15.95 7.80
C VAL A 73 9.00 -16.26 6.95
N ARG A 74 10.06 -15.45 7.06
CA ARG A 74 11.34 -15.68 6.38
C ARG A 74 12.04 -16.96 6.84
N ALA A 75 11.92 -17.32 8.12
CA ALA A 75 12.51 -18.55 8.64
C ALA A 75 11.84 -19.81 8.04
N ALA A 76 10.59 -19.69 7.59
CA ALA A 76 9.84 -20.74 6.91
C ALA A 76 10.13 -20.84 5.38
N TYR A 77 11.04 -20.05 4.84
CA TYR A 77 11.42 -20.14 3.42
C TYR A 77 12.02 -21.51 3.05
N PRO A 78 11.76 -22.07 1.84
CA PRO A 78 10.91 -21.50 0.79
C PRO A 78 9.43 -21.86 0.94
N MET A 79 9.10 -23.08 1.37
CA MET A 79 7.74 -23.62 1.27
C MET A 79 7.02 -23.76 2.61
N GLY A 80 7.64 -23.38 3.73
CA GLY A 80 7.10 -23.60 5.07
C GLY A 80 5.82 -22.81 5.36
N MET A 81 5.48 -21.81 4.55
CA MET A 81 4.21 -21.08 4.62
C MET A 81 3.13 -21.62 3.66
N ALA A 82 3.50 -22.52 2.74
CA ALA A 82 2.55 -23.11 1.81
C ALA A 82 1.60 -24.06 2.55
N LEU A 83 0.31 -23.96 2.25
CA LEU A 83 -0.70 -24.90 2.74
C LEU A 83 -0.91 -26.07 1.76
N LYS A 84 -0.49 -25.93 0.51
CA LYS A 84 -0.63 -26.93 -0.54
C LYS A 84 0.64 -27.07 -1.37
N PRO A 85 0.93 -28.27 -1.92
CA PRO A 85 2.08 -28.46 -2.81
C PRO A 85 1.87 -27.79 -4.17
N ALA A 86 2.98 -27.39 -4.80
CA ALA A 86 2.97 -26.81 -6.14
C ALA A 86 2.65 -27.86 -7.22
N GLY A 87 1.88 -27.45 -8.25
CA GLY A 87 1.66 -28.27 -9.45
C GLY A 87 0.76 -29.50 -9.28
N SER A 88 0.13 -29.68 -8.12
CA SER A 88 -0.89 -30.72 -7.90
C SER A 88 -2.29 -30.24 -8.26
N GLU A 89 -3.24 -31.16 -8.43
CA GLU A 89 -4.65 -30.82 -8.58
C GLU A 89 -5.15 -30.04 -7.35
N GLY A 90 -5.61 -28.81 -7.57
CA GLY A 90 -6.00 -27.89 -6.48
C GLY A 90 -4.84 -27.30 -5.68
N GLY A 91 -3.60 -27.54 -6.10
CA GLY A 91 -2.37 -27.02 -5.51
C GLY A 91 -2.05 -25.59 -5.90
N VAL A 92 -0.84 -25.16 -5.54
CA VAL A 92 -0.32 -23.82 -5.86
C VAL A 92 -0.01 -23.70 -7.35
N LEU A 93 -0.46 -22.60 -7.96
CA LEU A 93 -0.27 -22.28 -9.38
C LEU A 93 0.61 -21.03 -9.60
N GLN A 94 0.61 -20.10 -8.65
CA GLN A 94 1.34 -18.84 -8.76
C GLN A 94 2.07 -18.53 -7.46
N MET A 95 3.26 -17.92 -7.58
CA MET A 95 4.06 -17.47 -6.44
C MET A 95 4.50 -16.02 -6.66
N HIS A 96 4.20 -15.17 -5.69
CA HIS A 96 4.72 -13.82 -5.58
C HIS A 96 5.68 -13.73 -4.40
N ALA A 97 6.52 -12.71 -4.38
CA ALA A 97 7.42 -12.49 -3.26
C ALA A 97 7.73 -11.01 -3.08
N THR A 98 7.93 -10.63 -1.82
CA THR A 98 8.37 -9.27 -1.48
C THR A 98 9.75 -8.98 -2.08
N SER A 99 10.00 -7.74 -2.52
CA SER A 99 11.35 -7.27 -2.86
C SER A 99 12.24 -7.28 -1.61
N GLY A 100 13.07 -8.30 -1.46
CA GLY A 100 13.99 -8.42 -0.33
C GLY A 100 15.34 -7.79 -0.68
N THR A 101 15.71 -6.68 -0.04
CA THR A 101 16.98 -5.98 -0.33
C THR A 101 18.17 -6.44 0.53
N THR A 102 17.94 -7.18 1.62
CA THR A 102 18.99 -7.58 2.58
C THR A 102 18.87 -9.02 3.09
N GLY A 103 17.97 -9.84 2.54
CA GLY A 103 17.76 -11.23 2.96
C GLY A 103 16.74 -11.96 2.08
N LYS A 104 16.43 -13.23 2.42
CA LYS A 104 15.44 -14.02 1.67
C LYS A 104 14.07 -13.34 1.66
N SER A 105 13.46 -13.29 0.47
CA SER A 105 12.10 -12.77 0.29
C SER A 105 11.06 -13.61 1.02
N VAL A 106 9.90 -13.02 1.29
CA VAL A 106 8.71 -13.74 1.77
C VAL A 106 7.92 -14.23 0.56
N PRO A 107 7.86 -15.54 0.28
CA PRO A 107 7.05 -16.07 -0.80
C PRO A 107 5.59 -16.20 -0.36
N VAL A 108 4.69 -15.94 -1.30
CA VAL A 108 3.24 -16.05 -1.15
C VAL A 108 2.73 -16.87 -2.31
N PHE A 109 2.07 -17.96 -1.96
CA PHE A 109 1.58 -18.98 -2.86
C PHE A 109 0.08 -18.85 -3.05
N ALA A 110 -0.36 -18.85 -4.30
CA ALA A 110 -1.76 -18.76 -4.69
C ALA A 110 -2.19 -20.04 -5.43
N THR A 111 -3.29 -20.63 -4.97
CA THR A 111 -4.03 -21.66 -5.70
C THR A 111 -4.93 -21.01 -6.76
N LYS A 112 -5.57 -21.82 -7.62
CA LYS A 112 -6.56 -21.31 -8.57
C LYS A 112 -7.66 -20.48 -7.89
N LYS A 113 -8.19 -20.97 -6.76
CA LYS A 113 -9.25 -20.27 -6.01
C LYS A 113 -8.77 -18.96 -5.39
N ASP A 114 -7.51 -18.90 -4.98
CA ASP A 114 -6.92 -17.64 -4.48
C ASP A 114 -6.82 -16.61 -5.61
N ILE A 115 -6.41 -17.03 -6.81
CA ILE A 115 -6.33 -16.16 -7.99
C ILE A 115 -7.73 -15.68 -8.41
N GLU A 116 -8.72 -16.57 -8.44
CA GLU A 116 -10.13 -16.23 -8.75
C GLU A 116 -10.69 -15.22 -7.73
N ARG A 117 -10.49 -15.43 -6.42
CA ARG A 117 -10.91 -14.47 -5.38
C ARG A 117 -10.15 -13.15 -5.46
N TRP A 118 -8.86 -13.19 -5.77
CA TRP A 118 -8.04 -12.00 -5.94
C TRP A 118 -8.52 -11.16 -7.13
N ALA A 119 -8.90 -11.82 -8.24
CA ALA A 119 -9.55 -11.17 -9.38
C ALA A 119 -10.86 -10.50 -8.96
N ASP A 120 -11.74 -11.21 -8.24
CA ASP A 120 -13.02 -10.65 -7.77
C ASP A 120 -12.85 -9.44 -6.84
N LEU A 121 -11.85 -9.47 -5.96
CA LEU A 121 -11.54 -8.34 -5.07
C LEU A 121 -11.05 -7.11 -5.85
N ASN A 122 -10.14 -7.31 -6.82
CA ASN A 122 -9.68 -6.20 -7.67
C ASN A 122 -10.79 -5.69 -8.59
N ALA A 123 -11.65 -6.58 -9.10
CA ALA A 123 -12.84 -6.21 -9.85
C ALA A 123 -13.80 -5.37 -9.01
N ARG A 124 -13.99 -5.71 -7.73
CA ARG A 124 -14.80 -4.93 -6.78
C ARG A 124 -14.26 -3.50 -6.63
N GLU A 125 -12.95 -3.33 -6.51
CA GLU A 125 -12.30 -2.01 -6.39
C GLU A 125 -12.42 -1.19 -7.67
N LEU A 126 -12.10 -1.78 -8.83
CA LEU A 126 -12.25 -1.11 -10.13
C LEU A 126 -13.72 -0.74 -10.41
N TRP A 127 -14.67 -1.58 -10.02
CA TRP A 127 -16.09 -1.26 -10.10
C TRP A 127 -16.46 -0.09 -9.17
N MET A 128 -15.94 -0.10 -7.95
CA MET A 128 -16.22 0.93 -6.94
C MET A 128 -15.76 2.32 -7.39
N ILE A 129 -14.60 2.44 -8.03
CA ILE A 129 -14.11 3.74 -8.56
C ILE A 129 -14.86 4.21 -9.81
N GLY A 130 -15.75 3.39 -10.38
CA GLY A 130 -16.61 3.75 -11.49
C GLY A 130 -16.33 3.04 -12.82
N MET A 131 -15.36 2.12 -12.90
CA MET A 131 -15.12 1.37 -14.14
C MET A 131 -16.24 0.38 -14.45
N ARG A 132 -16.53 0.18 -15.73
CA ARG A 132 -17.60 -0.69 -16.23
C ARG A 132 -17.16 -1.46 -17.49
N PRO A 133 -17.85 -2.57 -17.85
CA PRO A 133 -17.59 -3.25 -19.13
C PRO A 133 -17.65 -2.28 -20.31
N GLY A 134 -16.65 -2.33 -21.20
CA GLY A 134 -16.46 -1.39 -22.30
C GLY A 134 -15.47 -0.25 -22.02
N ASP A 135 -15.07 -0.07 -20.76
CA ASP A 135 -13.94 0.77 -20.39
C ASP A 135 -12.59 0.13 -20.73
N VAL A 136 -11.53 0.93 -20.69
CA VAL A 136 -10.15 0.49 -20.93
C VAL A 136 -9.27 0.90 -19.76
N LEU A 137 -8.70 -0.09 -19.07
CA LEU A 137 -7.75 0.09 -17.98
C LEU A 137 -6.32 0.11 -18.51
N MET A 138 -5.54 1.15 -18.21
CA MET A 138 -4.08 1.09 -18.34
C MET A 138 -3.43 0.74 -17.01
N ASN A 139 -2.87 -0.46 -16.88
CA ASN A 139 -2.19 -0.88 -15.66
C ASN A 139 -0.68 -0.61 -15.76
N CYS A 140 -0.21 0.36 -14.97
CA CYS A 140 1.17 0.82 -14.94
C CYS A 140 1.96 0.29 -13.73
N TYR A 141 1.48 -0.77 -13.08
CA TYR A 141 2.28 -1.55 -12.13
C TYR A 141 3.14 -2.59 -12.84
N GLY A 142 4.25 -3.00 -12.22
CA GLY A 142 5.13 -4.02 -12.78
C GLY A 142 4.49 -5.42 -12.76
N TYR A 143 4.65 -6.18 -13.85
CA TYR A 143 4.11 -7.54 -14.05
C TYR A 143 5.09 -8.67 -13.69
N GLY A 144 6.25 -8.34 -13.10
CA GLY A 144 7.19 -9.36 -12.62
C GLY A 144 6.73 -9.99 -11.31
N MET A 145 7.59 -9.96 -10.30
CA MET A 145 7.22 -10.34 -8.93
C MET A 145 6.17 -9.43 -8.26
N PRO A 146 6.12 -8.10 -8.53
CA PRO A 146 5.11 -7.25 -7.93
C PRO A 146 3.70 -7.70 -8.28
N THR A 147 2.83 -7.64 -7.28
CA THR A 147 1.46 -8.13 -7.38
C THR A 147 0.52 -7.18 -8.11
N GLY A 148 0.78 -5.86 -8.09
CA GLY A 148 -0.05 -4.84 -8.74
C GLY A 148 -0.28 -5.07 -10.24
N GLY A 149 0.70 -5.63 -10.95
CA GLY A 149 0.56 -5.98 -12.36
C GLY A 149 -0.55 -7.02 -12.58
N PHE A 150 -0.45 -8.17 -11.91
CA PHE A 150 -1.41 -9.26 -12.09
C PHE A 150 -2.76 -9.02 -11.40
N GLY A 151 -2.80 -8.40 -10.22
CA GLY A 151 -4.04 -8.20 -9.46
C GLY A 151 -5.07 -7.38 -10.23
N PHE A 152 -4.71 -6.16 -10.61
CA PHE A 152 -5.60 -5.32 -11.41
C PHE A 152 -5.84 -5.87 -12.82
N HIS A 153 -4.89 -6.61 -13.39
CA HIS A 153 -5.10 -7.26 -14.69
C HIS A 153 -6.18 -8.34 -14.62
N TYR A 154 -6.11 -9.23 -13.62
CA TYR A 154 -7.14 -10.25 -13.40
C TYR A 154 -8.47 -9.62 -13.00
N GLY A 155 -8.47 -8.56 -12.18
CA GLY A 155 -9.69 -7.81 -11.84
C GLY A 155 -10.37 -7.19 -13.05
N ALA A 156 -9.61 -6.54 -13.94
CA ALA A 156 -10.15 -6.00 -15.18
C ALA A 156 -10.75 -7.09 -16.07
N MET A 157 -10.04 -8.22 -16.24
CA MET A 157 -10.56 -9.36 -17.01
C MET A 157 -11.85 -9.95 -16.40
N ALA A 158 -11.95 -10.03 -15.08
CA ALA A 158 -13.16 -10.50 -14.38
C ALA A 158 -14.37 -9.56 -14.57
N MET A 159 -14.14 -8.33 -15.02
CA MET A 159 -15.17 -7.33 -15.35
C MET A 159 -15.45 -7.19 -16.85
N ASP A 160 -14.85 -8.01 -17.72
CA ASP A 160 -14.86 -7.81 -19.18
C ASP A 160 -14.32 -6.41 -19.59
N VAL A 161 -13.32 -5.91 -18.86
CA VAL A 161 -12.61 -4.65 -19.14
C VAL A 161 -11.30 -4.95 -19.86
N MET A 162 -11.04 -4.22 -20.94
CA MET A 162 -9.76 -4.33 -21.65
C MET A 162 -8.63 -3.78 -20.77
N ALA A 163 -7.61 -4.58 -20.49
CA ALA A 163 -6.43 -4.18 -19.75
C ALA A 163 -5.23 -3.97 -20.69
N ILE A 164 -4.64 -2.78 -20.67
CA ILE A 164 -3.35 -2.48 -21.30
C ILE A 164 -2.25 -2.70 -20.25
N PRO A 165 -1.38 -3.71 -20.41
CA PRO A 165 -0.31 -4.02 -19.45
C PRO A 165 0.92 -3.13 -19.70
N MET A 166 0.78 -1.83 -19.40
CA MET A 166 1.82 -0.83 -19.70
C MET A 166 3.11 -1.05 -18.90
N GLY A 167 3.00 -1.57 -17.68
CA GLY A 167 4.15 -1.77 -16.80
C GLY A 167 4.63 -0.47 -16.15
N SER A 168 5.68 -0.57 -15.33
CA SER A 168 6.10 0.52 -14.43
C SER A 168 7.15 1.49 -14.98
N ASP A 169 7.51 1.40 -16.27
CA ASP A 169 8.52 2.30 -16.85
C ASP A 169 7.89 3.64 -17.24
N ALA A 170 7.87 4.58 -16.29
CA ALA A 170 7.35 5.92 -16.48
C ALA A 170 8.04 6.71 -17.62
N ARG A 171 9.24 6.30 -18.08
CA ARG A 171 9.95 6.96 -19.19
C ARG A 171 9.27 6.74 -20.54
N GLN A 172 8.32 5.82 -20.62
CA GLN A 172 7.50 5.60 -21.82
C GLN A 172 6.28 6.55 -21.87
N TYR A 173 6.35 7.71 -21.21
CA TYR A 173 5.21 8.63 -21.07
C TYR A 173 4.60 9.08 -22.40
N GLU A 174 5.41 9.28 -23.45
CA GLU A 174 4.89 9.60 -24.79
C GLU A 174 3.95 8.49 -25.29
N ARG A 175 4.39 7.24 -25.20
CA ARG A 175 3.57 6.07 -25.54
C ARG A 175 2.32 5.96 -24.65
N MET A 176 2.43 6.29 -23.36
CA MET A 176 1.27 6.31 -22.46
C MET A 176 0.23 7.33 -22.94
N PHE A 177 0.67 8.53 -23.33
CA PHE A 177 -0.22 9.59 -23.81
C PHE A 177 -0.87 9.24 -25.14
N ASP A 178 -0.11 8.66 -26.08
CA ASP A 178 -0.66 8.14 -27.34
C ASP A 178 -1.72 7.09 -27.05
N PHE A 179 -1.43 6.12 -26.17
CA PHE A 179 -2.39 5.06 -25.84
C PHE A 179 -3.64 5.57 -25.15
N ILE A 180 -3.51 6.58 -24.28
CA ILE A 180 -4.66 7.22 -23.63
C ILE A 180 -5.64 7.75 -24.69
N ARG A 181 -5.12 8.37 -25.75
CA ARG A 181 -5.92 8.93 -26.84
C ARG A 181 -6.43 7.85 -27.79
N ASP A 182 -5.53 7.01 -28.30
CA ASP A 182 -5.82 6.07 -29.39
C ASP A 182 -6.73 4.92 -28.93
N PHE A 183 -6.55 4.45 -27.70
CA PHE A 183 -7.35 3.37 -27.13
C PHE A 183 -8.44 3.84 -26.19
N ASN A 184 -8.68 5.16 -26.10
CA ASN A 184 -9.72 5.74 -25.25
C ASN A 184 -9.65 5.24 -23.80
N VAL A 185 -8.45 5.28 -23.20
CA VAL A 185 -8.24 4.82 -21.82
C VAL A 185 -9.11 5.63 -20.88
N THR A 186 -9.82 4.94 -19.99
CA THR A 186 -10.76 5.56 -19.04
C THR A 186 -10.21 5.62 -17.63
N ALA A 187 -9.35 4.68 -17.27
CA ALA A 187 -8.71 4.65 -15.98
C ALA A 187 -7.29 4.11 -16.05
N PHE A 188 -6.49 4.43 -15.05
CA PHE A 188 -5.21 3.76 -14.84
C PHE A 188 -5.01 3.34 -13.39
N CYS A 189 -4.15 2.34 -13.21
CA CYS A 189 -3.63 1.91 -11.92
C CYS A 189 -2.13 2.21 -11.89
N MET A 190 -1.67 3.04 -10.95
CA MET A 190 -0.25 3.38 -10.83
C MET A 190 0.08 3.97 -9.46
N THR A 191 1.36 4.06 -9.12
CA THR A 191 1.77 4.77 -7.90
C THR A 191 1.60 6.30 -8.04
N PRO A 192 1.26 7.03 -6.96
CA PRO A 192 1.14 8.49 -6.94
C PRO A 192 2.31 9.24 -7.60
N SER A 193 3.55 8.83 -7.35
CA SER A 193 4.75 9.49 -7.92
C SER A 193 4.81 9.38 -9.44
N VAL A 194 4.35 8.25 -10.00
CA VAL A 194 4.27 8.07 -11.45
C VAL A 194 3.17 8.96 -12.01
N GLY A 195 2.01 9.03 -11.35
CA GLY A 195 0.93 9.94 -11.75
C GLY A 195 1.39 11.40 -11.76
N LEU A 196 2.11 11.82 -10.73
CA LEU A 196 2.66 13.17 -10.66
C LEU A 196 3.70 13.43 -11.76
N TYR A 197 4.59 12.46 -12.01
CA TYR A 197 5.57 12.56 -13.10
C TYR A 197 4.88 12.71 -14.47
N LEU A 198 3.88 11.87 -14.76
CA LEU A 198 3.12 11.93 -16.00
C LEU A 198 2.35 13.24 -16.14
N GLY A 199 1.73 13.72 -15.06
CA GLY A 199 1.02 15.00 -15.05
C GLY A 199 1.95 16.17 -15.38
N ASN A 200 3.14 16.21 -14.78
CA ASN A 200 4.12 17.26 -15.09
C ASN A 200 4.61 17.15 -16.55
N LYS A 201 4.87 15.94 -17.06
CA LYS A 201 5.27 15.73 -18.46
C LYS A 201 4.19 16.15 -19.45
N ALA A 202 2.92 15.85 -19.17
CA ALA A 202 1.81 16.31 -19.98
C ALA A 202 1.75 17.85 -20.02
N ALA A 203 1.91 18.51 -18.87
CA ALA A 203 1.95 19.98 -18.79
C ALA A 203 3.14 20.58 -19.57
N GLU A 204 4.35 20.00 -19.45
CA GLU A 204 5.54 20.42 -20.22
C GLU A 204 5.31 20.31 -21.74
N MET A 205 4.57 19.28 -22.18
CA MET A 205 4.26 19.02 -23.58
C MET A 205 3.01 19.76 -24.08
N GLY A 206 2.33 20.53 -23.23
CA GLY A 206 1.07 21.19 -23.57
C GLY A 206 -0.09 20.22 -23.85
N ILE A 207 -0.06 19.02 -23.28
CA ILE A 207 -1.10 18.00 -23.39
C ILE A 207 -2.16 18.23 -22.30
N ASP A 208 -3.42 18.38 -22.72
CA ASP A 208 -4.59 18.33 -21.84
C ASP A 208 -5.36 17.03 -22.09
N PHE A 209 -5.91 16.44 -21.02
CA PHE A 209 -6.69 15.21 -21.05
C PHE A 209 -8.21 15.45 -21.04
N LYS A 210 -8.68 16.71 -20.98
CA LYS A 210 -10.11 17.05 -20.99
C LYS A 210 -10.92 16.45 -22.14
N ASP A 211 -10.32 16.36 -23.33
CA ASP A 211 -10.98 15.81 -24.52
C ASP A 211 -10.80 14.29 -24.67
N THR A 212 -10.17 13.63 -23.69
CA THR A 212 -9.98 12.18 -23.66
C THR A 212 -11.08 11.49 -22.84
N LYS A 213 -11.07 10.16 -22.80
CA LYS A 213 -11.98 9.37 -21.96
C LYS A 213 -11.45 9.13 -20.55
N LEU A 214 -10.25 9.59 -20.25
CA LEU A 214 -9.59 9.39 -18.96
C LEU A 214 -10.36 10.11 -17.86
N LYS A 215 -10.70 9.38 -16.79
CA LYS A 215 -11.56 9.86 -15.70
C LYS A 215 -11.09 9.46 -14.32
N TYR A 216 -10.50 8.27 -14.18
CA TYR A 216 -10.21 7.69 -12.88
C TYR A 216 -8.74 7.29 -12.76
N GLY A 217 -8.17 7.45 -11.57
CA GLY A 217 -6.88 6.88 -11.21
C GLY A 217 -6.98 6.14 -9.88
N LEU A 218 -6.52 4.90 -9.86
CA LEU A 218 -6.40 4.11 -8.63
C LEU A 218 -4.93 4.02 -8.23
N PHE A 219 -4.62 4.56 -7.06
CA PHE A 219 -3.26 4.80 -6.62
C PHE A 219 -2.95 4.06 -5.32
N GLY A 220 -1.76 3.49 -5.23
CA GLY A 220 -1.33 2.76 -4.04
C GLY A 220 0.17 2.49 -4.04
N ALA A 221 0.55 1.50 -3.24
CA ALA A 221 1.93 1.04 -2.99
C ALA A 221 2.89 2.06 -2.33
N GLU A 222 2.45 3.29 -2.09
CA GLU A 222 3.20 4.30 -1.34
C GLU A 222 2.26 5.29 -0.64
N PRO A 223 2.62 5.78 0.57
CA PRO A 223 1.89 6.87 1.20
C PRO A 223 1.92 8.14 0.34
N TRP A 224 0.83 8.89 0.33
CA TRP A 224 0.72 10.14 -0.40
C TRP A 224 -0.27 11.09 0.29
N PRO A 225 0.09 12.36 0.46
CA PRO A 225 -0.78 13.34 1.13
C PRO A 225 -1.89 13.83 0.19
N TRP A 226 -2.93 14.45 0.77
CA TRP A 226 -4.08 14.98 0.03
C TRP A 226 -3.69 16.02 -1.03
N GLU A 227 -2.66 16.81 -0.77
CA GLU A 227 -2.16 17.83 -1.69
C GLU A 227 -1.56 17.20 -2.96
N THR A 228 -0.87 16.06 -2.82
CA THR A 228 -0.38 15.29 -3.97
C THR A 228 -1.54 14.79 -4.81
N ARG A 229 -2.64 14.36 -4.17
CA ARG A 229 -3.87 13.97 -4.86
C ARG A 229 -4.45 15.09 -5.69
N GLN A 230 -4.70 16.24 -5.09
CA GLN A 230 -5.26 17.40 -5.80
C GLN A 230 -4.40 17.82 -7.00
N LYS A 231 -3.07 17.74 -6.85
CA LYS A 231 -2.14 18.05 -7.93
C LYS A 231 -2.25 17.04 -9.08
N ILE A 232 -2.33 15.75 -8.78
CA ILE A 232 -2.52 14.70 -9.78
C ILE A 232 -3.86 14.88 -10.50
N GLU A 233 -4.95 15.07 -9.75
CA GLU A 233 -6.30 15.29 -10.29
C GLU A 233 -6.33 16.50 -11.24
N SER A 234 -5.69 17.61 -10.85
CA SER A 234 -5.60 18.81 -11.67
C SER A 234 -4.77 18.63 -12.93
N LEU A 235 -3.63 17.93 -12.86
CA LEU A 235 -2.72 17.76 -14.00
C LEU A 235 -3.25 16.75 -15.03
N LEU A 236 -3.95 15.71 -14.56
CA LEU A 236 -4.41 14.60 -15.39
C LEU A 236 -5.91 14.67 -15.72
N ASN A 237 -6.64 15.62 -15.13
CA ASN A 237 -8.10 15.77 -15.27
C ASN A 237 -8.86 14.49 -14.90
N ILE A 238 -8.58 13.96 -13.71
CA ILE A 238 -9.19 12.73 -13.18
C ILE A 238 -9.72 12.90 -11.75
N THR A 239 -10.51 11.92 -11.30
CA THR A 239 -10.72 11.64 -9.86
C THR A 239 -9.74 10.55 -9.41
N ALA A 240 -9.00 10.84 -8.34
CA ALA A 240 -7.98 9.95 -7.82
C ALA A 240 -8.46 9.26 -6.53
N PHE A 241 -8.28 7.95 -6.46
CA PHE A 241 -8.67 7.08 -5.36
C PHE A 241 -7.44 6.39 -4.76
N ASP A 242 -7.45 6.21 -3.45
CA ASP A 242 -6.43 5.44 -2.72
C ASP A 242 -6.80 3.95 -2.65
N GLU A 243 -5.79 3.10 -2.74
CA GLU A 243 -5.84 1.67 -2.42
C GLU A 243 -4.63 1.28 -1.60
N PHE A 244 -4.87 0.36 -0.67
CA PHE A 244 -3.81 -0.27 0.09
C PHE A 244 -3.90 -1.78 -0.08
N GLY A 245 -2.73 -2.36 -0.35
CA GLY A 245 -2.52 -3.79 -0.44
C GLY A 245 -1.04 -4.13 -0.21
N MET A 246 -0.76 -5.37 0.18
CA MET A 246 0.60 -5.84 0.43
C MET A 246 0.83 -7.25 -0.09
N THR A 247 2.04 -7.54 -0.57
CA THR A 247 2.35 -8.80 -1.25
C THR A 247 2.05 -10.03 -0.41
N GLU A 248 2.21 -9.96 0.92
CA GLU A 248 1.87 -11.01 1.89
C GLU A 248 0.43 -11.54 1.73
N PHE A 249 -0.46 -10.74 1.13
CA PHE A 249 -1.88 -11.03 0.89
C PHE A 249 -2.24 -10.98 -0.62
N LEU A 250 -1.25 -11.17 -1.50
CA LEU A 250 -1.32 -10.96 -2.95
C LEU A 250 -1.47 -9.50 -3.42
N GLY A 251 -1.33 -8.48 -2.57
CA GLY A 251 -1.26 -7.09 -3.00
C GLY A 251 -2.62 -6.39 -3.12
N PRO A 252 -2.94 -5.73 -4.27
CA PRO A 252 -4.15 -4.93 -4.41
C PRO A 252 -5.41 -5.80 -4.29
N GLY A 253 -6.56 -5.19 -4.01
CA GLY A 253 -7.77 -5.93 -3.66
C GLY A 253 -7.96 -6.14 -2.15
N MET A 254 -7.16 -5.48 -1.30
CA MET A 254 -7.35 -5.55 0.16
C MET A 254 -8.24 -4.42 0.67
N THR A 255 -7.97 -3.19 0.20
CA THR A 255 -8.72 -2.00 0.60
C THR A 255 -8.75 -0.96 -0.51
N CYS A 256 -9.84 -0.19 -0.60
CA CYS A 256 -9.96 0.89 -1.59
C CYS A 256 -10.93 1.99 -1.13
N GLU A 257 -10.65 3.24 -1.48
CA GLU A 257 -11.56 4.37 -1.29
C GLU A 257 -12.80 4.26 -2.18
N CYS A 258 -13.96 4.61 -1.62
CA CYS A 258 -15.18 4.85 -2.39
C CYS A 258 -15.29 6.32 -2.83
N GLU A 259 -16.41 6.71 -3.45
CA GLU A 259 -16.66 8.08 -3.90
C GLU A 259 -16.55 9.16 -2.80
N GLU A 260 -16.75 8.78 -1.54
CA GLU A 260 -16.63 9.68 -0.38
C GLU A 260 -15.18 10.10 -0.09
N ARG A 261 -14.20 9.26 -0.46
CA ARG A 261 -12.75 9.52 -0.29
C ARG A 261 -12.35 9.94 1.14
N ASP A 262 -12.98 9.33 2.15
CA ASP A 262 -12.77 9.61 3.59
C ASP A 262 -12.15 8.43 4.37
N GLY A 263 -11.63 7.43 3.64
CA GLY A 263 -11.06 6.20 4.16
C GLY A 263 -11.20 5.06 3.15
N MET A 264 -10.36 4.05 3.27
CA MET A 264 -10.37 2.88 2.38
C MET A 264 -11.19 1.76 3.01
N HIS A 265 -12.25 1.29 2.34
CA HIS A 265 -12.99 0.11 2.79
C HIS A 265 -12.08 -1.11 2.76
N ALA A 266 -11.92 -1.79 3.90
CA ALA A 266 -11.21 -3.06 4.00
C ALA A 266 -12.19 -4.21 3.87
N TRP A 267 -11.95 -5.11 2.91
CA TRP A 267 -12.90 -6.17 2.53
C TRP A 267 -13.02 -7.26 3.60
N ALA A 268 -13.81 -6.97 4.64
CA ALA A 268 -14.02 -7.78 5.83
C ALA A 268 -14.49 -9.22 5.56
N ASP A 269 -15.06 -9.51 4.39
CA ASP A 269 -15.36 -10.87 3.98
C ASP A 269 -14.08 -11.69 3.73
N SER A 270 -13.03 -11.08 3.17
CA SER A 270 -11.77 -11.77 2.84
C SER A 270 -10.65 -11.53 3.84
N PHE A 271 -10.68 -10.43 4.57
CA PHE A 271 -9.63 -10.05 5.52
C PHE A 271 -10.22 -9.69 6.88
N LEU A 272 -9.50 -10.03 7.94
CA LEU A 272 -9.74 -9.47 9.27
C LEU A 272 -8.60 -8.51 9.57
N VAL A 273 -8.96 -7.27 9.92
CA VAL A 273 -8.02 -6.20 10.26
C VAL A 273 -8.17 -5.83 11.73
N GLU A 274 -7.07 -5.87 12.46
CA GLU A 274 -6.95 -5.37 13.84
C GLU A 274 -6.09 -4.09 13.82
N CYS A 275 -6.26 -3.22 14.82
CA CYS A 275 -5.38 -2.09 15.06
C CYS A 275 -4.84 -2.20 16.49
N ILE A 276 -3.52 -2.27 16.64
CA ILE A 276 -2.85 -2.53 17.93
C ILE A 276 -1.88 -1.42 18.31
N ASN A 277 -1.60 -1.28 19.59
CA ASN A 277 -0.45 -0.52 20.04
C ASN A 277 0.82 -1.30 19.63
N PRO A 278 1.77 -0.68 18.92
CA PRO A 278 2.93 -1.39 18.38
C PRO A 278 3.88 -1.91 19.47
N GLU A 279 3.90 -1.30 20.65
CA GLU A 279 4.77 -1.68 21.78
C GLU A 279 4.15 -2.80 22.61
N THR A 280 2.87 -2.66 22.99
CA THR A 280 2.22 -3.61 23.90
C THR A 280 1.60 -4.80 23.18
N GLY A 281 1.23 -4.64 21.91
CA GLY A 281 0.46 -5.63 21.16
C GLY A 281 -1.04 -5.63 21.48
N GLU A 282 -1.50 -4.77 22.39
CA GLU A 282 -2.91 -4.67 22.77
C GLU A 282 -3.72 -3.88 21.73
N PRO A 283 -5.00 -4.23 21.50
CA PRO A 283 -5.87 -3.45 20.64
C PRO A 283 -6.00 -2.00 21.10
N VAL A 284 -5.98 -1.06 20.15
CA VAL A 284 -6.34 0.34 20.44
C VAL A 284 -7.86 0.53 20.32
N ALA A 285 -8.38 1.63 20.87
CA ALA A 285 -9.79 1.95 20.70
C ALA A 285 -10.11 2.25 19.22
N GLU A 286 -11.36 2.03 18.83
CA GLU A 286 -11.82 2.30 17.46
C GLU A 286 -11.51 3.75 17.04
N GLY A 287 -10.99 3.91 15.81
CA GLY A 287 -10.58 5.22 15.27
C GLY A 287 -9.27 5.78 15.84
N GLN A 288 -8.63 5.14 16.82
CA GLN A 288 -7.29 5.52 17.28
C GLN A 288 -6.20 4.98 16.35
N ASP A 289 -5.09 5.72 16.30
CA ASP A 289 -3.92 5.30 15.53
C ASP A 289 -3.20 4.13 16.22
N GLY A 290 -2.78 3.17 15.41
CA GLY A 290 -2.03 2.00 15.82
C GLY A 290 -1.41 1.28 14.62
N GLU A 291 -0.78 0.14 14.87
CA GLU A 291 -0.25 -0.75 13.84
C GLU A 291 -1.36 -1.67 13.32
N LEU A 292 -1.48 -1.76 11.99
CA LEU A 292 -2.42 -2.68 11.36
C LEU A 292 -1.90 -4.12 11.42
N VAL A 293 -2.77 -5.03 11.85
CA VAL A 293 -2.52 -6.48 11.84
C VAL A 293 -3.57 -7.14 10.98
N TRP A 294 -3.13 -8.02 10.07
CA TRP A 294 -4.00 -8.59 9.05
C TRP A 294 -4.07 -10.11 9.17
N THR A 295 -5.27 -10.66 8.95
CA THR A 295 -5.51 -12.09 8.80
C THR A 295 -6.24 -12.36 7.49
N TRP A 296 -5.72 -13.26 6.66
CA TRP A 296 -6.33 -13.63 5.38
C TRP A 296 -7.30 -14.80 5.60
N LEU A 297 -8.59 -14.50 5.58
CA LEU A 297 -9.64 -15.44 5.98
C LEU A 297 -9.95 -16.48 4.90
N THR A 298 -9.76 -16.10 3.63
CA THR A 298 -10.17 -16.88 2.46
C THR A 298 -9.01 -17.59 1.74
N SER A 299 -7.80 -17.55 2.29
CA SER A 299 -6.62 -18.07 1.60
C SER A 299 -6.50 -19.60 1.62
N GLU A 300 -6.11 -20.20 0.50
CA GLU A 300 -5.89 -21.65 0.38
C GLU A 300 -4.45 -22.04 0.09
N GLY A 301 -3.66 -21.15 -0.52
CA GLY A 301 -2.26 -21.42 -0.85
C GLY A 301 -1.28 -21.02 0.26
N THR A 302 -1.54 -19.93 0.97
CA THR A 302 -0.69 -19.39 2.06
C THR A 302 -1.55 -18.93 3.21
N ALA A 303 -1.27 -19.37 4.43
CA ALA A 303 -1.88 -18.76 5.61
C ALA A 303 -1.04 -17.55 6.04
N MET A 304 -1.69 -16.39 6.19
CA MET A 304 -1.19 -15.23 6.94
C MET A 304 -2.21 -14.92 8.03
N ILE A 305 -1.90 -15.33 9.26
CA ILE A 305 -2.79 -15.19 10.42
C ILE A 305 -2.11 -14.27 11.43
N ARG A 306 -2.77 -13.18 11.79
CA ARG A 306 -2.27 -12.09 12.64
C ARG A 306 -0.90 -11.56 12.20
N TYR A 307 -0.75 -11.28 10.91
CA TYR A 307 0.48 -10.72 10.36
C TYR A 307 0.64 -9.25 10.74
N ARG A 308 1.74 -8.93 11.42
CA ARG A 308 2.13 -7.56 11.77
C ARG A 308 2.69 -6.85 10.54
N SER A 309 1.88 -6.00 9.92
CA SER A 309 2.25 -5.25 8.70
C SER A 309 3.37 -4.24 8.95
N ARG A 310 3.41 -3.73 10.19
CA ARG A 310 4.14 -2.54 10.62
C ARG A 310 3.57 -1.24 10.06
N ASP A 311 2.50 -1.25 9.28
CA ASP A 311 1.89 -0.03 8.76
C ASP A 311 1.03 0.65 9.84
N LEU A 312 1.22 1.96 10.02
CA LEU A 312 0.50 2.77 11.00
C LEU A 312 -0.71 3.44 10.36
N SER A 313 -1.88 3.17 10.91
CA SER A 313 -3.16 3.75 10.48
C SER A 313 -4.17 3.62 11.63
N ARG A 314 -5.45 3.76 11.34
CA ARG A 314 -6.57 3.55 12.26
C ARG A 314 -7.65 2.75 11.54
N VAL A 315 -8.47 2.05 12.31
CA VAL A 315 -9.60 1.25 11.81
C VAL A 315 -10.89 1.73 12.48
N TRP A 316 -11.97 1.86 11.71
CA TRP A 316 -13.29 2.15 12.27
C TRP A 316 -14.40 1.52 11.43
N TRP A 317 -15.58 1.40 12.03
CA TRP A 317 -16.80 0.92 11.42
C TRP A 317 -17.83 2.03 11.43
N ASP A 318 -18.33 2.38 10.25
CA ASP A 318 -19.60 3.10 10.16
C ASP A 318 -20.75 2.08 10.27
N GLU A 319 -21.92 2.50 10.74
CA GLU A 319 -23.13 1.66 10.61
C GLU A 319 -23.40 1.35 9.13
N ARG A 320 -23.22 2.37 8.28
CA ARG A 320 -23.19 2.30 6.83
C ARG A 320 -22.51 3.55 6.28
N CYS A 321 -21.56 3.38 5.37
CA CYS A 321 -20.97 4.50 4.63
C CYS A 321 -22.00 5.11 3.66
N SER A 322 -21.87 6.39 3.30
CA SER A 322 -22.76 7.05 2.34
C SER A 322 -22.80 6.36 0.97
N CYS A 323 -21.72 5.66 0.58
CA CYS A 323 -21.69 4.82 -0.63
C CYS A 323 -22.52 3.51 -0.50
N GLY A 324 -23.10 3.26 0.67
CA GLY A 324 -23.93 2.10 0.99
C GLY A 324 -23.18 0.88 1.52
N ARG A 325 -21.84 0.88 1.53
CA ARG A 325 -21.03 -0.25 2.03
C ARG A 325 -20.98 -0.31 3.56
N THR A 326 -20.83 -1.52 4.07
CA THR A 326 -20.84 -1.84 5.51
C THR A 326 -19.50 -2.36 6.03
N HIS A 327 -18.52 -2.50 5.15
CA HIS A 327 -17.15 -2.91 5.49
C HIS A 327 -16.43 -1.82 6.30
N PRO A 328 -15.53 -2.19 7.25
CA PRO A 328 -14.76 -1.23 8.01
C PRO A 328 -13.88 -0.41 7.09
N LYS A 329 -13.50 0.79 7.54
CA LYS A 329 -12.53 1.63 6.85
C LYS A 329 -11.19 1.62 7.58
N ILE A 330 -10.12 1.72 6.81
CA ILE A 330 -8.81 2.11 7.30
C ILE A 330 -8.48 3.54 6.85
N GLY A 331 -7.68 4.23 7.65
CA GLY A 331 -7.14 5.53 7.26
C GLY A 331 -5.98 5.39 6.27
N ALA A 332 -5.57 6.51 5.69
CA ALA A 332 -4.31 6.58 4.94
C ALA A 332 -3.14 6.08 5.80
N ILE A 333 -2.21 5.35 5.17
CA ILE A 333 -1.02 4.85 5.86
C ILE A 333 -0.11 6.02 6.22
N LYS A 334 0.09 6.25 7.52
CA LYS A 334 0.87 7.38 8.05
C LYS A 334 2.37 7.13 8.02
N GLY A 335 2.79 5.87 7.93
CA GLY A 335 4.18 5.45 7.99
C GLY A 335 4.26 4.01 8.48
N ARG A 336 5.48 3.54 8.78
CA ARG A 336 5.68 2.22 9.35
C ARG A 336 6.33 2.28 10.74
N SER A 337 5.89 1.43 11.65
CA SER A 337 6.45 1.28 13.00
C SER A 337 7.90 0.78 13.00
N ASP A 338 8.35 0.12 11.92
CA ASP A 338 9.73 -0.31 11.72
C ASP A 338 10.60 0.66 10.89
N ASP A 339 9.99 1.59 10.14
CA ASP A 339 10.70 2.69 9.44
C ASP A 339 10.84 3.95 10.32
N ALA A 340 10.21 3.96 11.49
CA ALA A 340 10.40 4.96 12.52
C ALA A 340 11.89 5.13 12.85
N VAL A 341 12.45 6.30 12.56
CA VAL A 341 13.82 6.61 12.96
C VAL A 341 13.76 7.41 14.24
N SER A 342 14.27 6.84 15.33
CA SER A 342 14.53 7.63 16.53
C SER A 342 15.68 8.58 16.23
N ILE A 343 15.45 9.88 16.33
CA ILE A 343 16.46 10.92 16.16
C ILE A 343 16.44 11.76 17.43
N ARG A 344 17.54 11.75 18.19
CA ARG A 344 17.65 12.49 19.47
C ARG A 344 16.50 12.20 20.45
N GLY A 345 16.00 10.97 20.46
CA GLY A 345 14.94 10.53 21.36
C GLY A 345 13.51 10.80 20.89
N LEU A 346 13.31 11.42 19.71
CA LEU A 346 11.99 11.59 19.10
C LEU A 346 11.82 10.61 17.93
N ILE A 347 10.64 10.01 17.83
CA ILE A 347 10.28 9.13 16.73
C ILE A 347 9.94 9.98 15.50
N VAL A 348 10.69 9.80 14.42
CA VAL A 348 10.52 10.54 13.17
C VAL A 348 10.15 9.57 12.05
N PHE A 349 9.03 9.83 11.37
CA PHE A 349 8.62 9.10 10.18
C PHE A 349 9.01 9.86 8.91
N PRO A 350 9.57 9.19 7.87
CA PRO A 350 9.91 9.87 6.63
C PRO A 350 8.73 10.58 5.94
N SER A 351 7.51 10.07 6.11
CA SER A 351 6.26 10.69 5.63
C SER A 351 5.96 12.07 6.25
N GLN A 352 6.33 12.28 7.52
CA GLN A 352 6.20 13.59 8.17
C GLN A 352 7.13 14.61 7.51
N ILE A 353 8.35 14.19 7.18
CA ILE A 353 9.33 15.03 6.49
C ILE A 353 8.86 15.34 5.08
N GLU A 354 8.34 14.36 4.35
CA GLU A 354 7.74 14.57 3.03
C GLU A 354 6.61 15.60 3.06
N SER A 355 5.68 15.47 4.01
CA SER A 355 4.58 16.40 4.22
C SER A 355 5.07 17.82 4.54
N ALA A 356 6.16 17.94 5.31
CA ALA A 356 6.79 19.23 5.59
C ALA A 356 7.52 19.83 4.37
N LEU A 357 8.00 19.00 3.44
CA LEU A 357 8.74 19.47 2.27
C LEU A 357 7.83 19.81 1.08
N VAL A 358 6.68 19.14 0.94
CA VAL A 358 5.77 19.30 -0.21
C VAL A 358 5.14 20.70 -0.30
N GLN A 359 5.08 21.43 0.82
CA GLN A 359 4.58 22.81 0.86
C GLN A 359 5.53 23.84 0.19
N PHE A 360 6.78 23.45 -0.08
CA PHE A 360 7.76 24.33 -0.71
C PHE A 360 7.75 24.15 -2.23
N PRO A 361 7.37 25.17 -3.02
CA PRO A 361 7.33 25.06 -4.47
C PRO A 361 8.71 24.81 -5.09
N GLU A 362 9.79 25.14 -4.38
CA GLU A 362 11.17 24.93 -4.81
C GLU A 362 11.58 23.45 -4.79
N THR A 363 10.92 22.62 -3.98
CA THR A 363 11.25 21.19 -3.80
C THR A 363 10.93 20.36 -5.05
N ALA A 364 11.88 19.54 -5.49
CA ALA A 364 11.68 18.49 -6.48
C ALA A 364 11.09 17.21 -5.83
N ALA A 365 11.08 16.09 -6.57
CA ALA A 365 10.36 14.88 -6.14
C ALA A 365 11.08 14.04 -5.08
N ASN A 366 12.37 14.26 -4.83
CA ASN A 366 13.20 13.35 -4.04
C ASN A 366 13.91 14.04 -2.87
N PHE A 367 14.03 13.31 -1.77
CA PHE A 367 14.83 13.71 -0.61
C PHE A 367 15.41 12.47 0.08
N ARG A 368 16.45 12.68 0.90
CA ARG A 368 17.10 11.62 1.65
C ARG A 368 17.42 12.07 3.07
N ILE A 369 17.00 11.24 4.02
CA ILE A 369 17.26 11.36 5.45
C ILE A 369 18.54 10.61 5.74
N ILE A 370 19.50 11.29 6.35
CA ILE A 370 20.73 10.68 6.82
C ILE A 370 20.77 10.86 8.33
N VAL A 371 20.87 9.75 9.05
CA VAL A 371 21.02 9.75 10.50
C VAL A 371 22.38 9.19 10.83
N ASP A 372 23.18 9.92 11.60
CA ASP A 372 24.57 9.57 11.91
C ASP A 372 24.84 9.85 13.40
N ARG A 373 26.03 9.48 13.89
CA ARG A 373 26.48 9.79 15.25
C ARG A 373 27.83 10.49 15.21
N LYS A 374 27.89 11.71 15.73
CA LYS A 374 29.14 12.49 15.85
C LYS A 374 29.30 12.97 17.29
N ASN A 375 30.43 12.64 17.91
CA ASN A 375 30.73 12.96 19.31
C ASN A 375 29.60 12.53 20.26
N ASP A 376 29.13 11.28 20.12
CA ASP A 376 28.04 10.69 20.91
C ASP A 376 26.66 11.35 20.79
N LEU A 377 26.49 12.27 19.84
CA LEU A 377 25.20 12.90 19.52
C LEU A 377 24.69 12.44 18.16
N ASP A 378 23.41 12.08 18.11
CA ASP A 378 22.73 11.76 16.86
C ASP A 378 22.62 13.04 16.00
N THR A 379 23.07 12.95 14.75
CA THR A 379 22.88 13.99 13.74
C THR A 379 21.72 13.63 12.82
N PHE A 380 21.07 14.66 12.29
CA PHE A 380 19.96 14.56 11.38
C PHE A 380 20.23 15.47 10.20
N ASP A 381 20.64 14.87 9.09
CA ASP A 381 20.92 15.56 7.84
C ASP A 381 19.81 15.22 6.83
N LEU A 382 19.37 16.22 6.08
CA LEU A 382 18.29 16.10 5.11
C LEU A 382 18.75 16.65 3.76
N LYS A 383 18.97 15.77 2.80
CA LYS A 383 19.28 16.14 1.41
C LYS A 383 17.98 16.30 0.64
N VAL A 384 17.75 17.47 0.03
CA VAL A 384 16.51 17.79 -0.69
C VAL A 384 16.86 18.22 -2.11
N GLU A 385 16.28 17.56 -3.10
CA GLU A 385 16.41 18.02 -4.49
C GLU A 385 15.53 19.25 -4.72
N ILE A 386 16.04 20.23 -5.48
CA ILE A 386 15.29 21.43 -5.88
C ILE A 386 15.09 21.49 -7.39
N LYS A 387 13.98 22.07 -7.82
CA LYS A 387 13.60 22.16 -9.24
C LYS A 387 14.54 23.02 -10.07
N ASP A 388 14.97 24.14 -9.48
CA ASP A 388 15.83 25.12 -10.15
C ASP A 388 17.22 25.11 -9.49
N ALA A 389 18.20 24.57 -10.21
CA ALA A 389 19.57 24.49 -9.73
C ALA A 389 20.25 25.87 -9.63
N THR A 390 19.75 26.91 -10.31
CA THR A 390 20.32 28.26 -10.23
C THR A 390 20.18 28.86 -8.83
N LEU A 391 19.22 28.38 -8.05
CA LEU A 391 19.03 28.75 -6.65
C LEU A 391 20.23 28.33 -5.78
N LEU A 392 21.03 27.35 -6.21
CA LEU A 392 22.27 26.96 -5.53
C LEU A 392 23.42 27.97 -5.74
N GLU A 393 23.34 28.82 -6.78
CA GLU A 393 24.34 29.83 -7.09
C GLU A 393 24.17 31.09 -6.21
N ASP A 394 22.95 31.32 -5.70
CA ASP A 394 22.65 32.38 -4.74
C ASP A 394 22.70 31.85 -3.29
N ALA A 395 23.83 32.11 -2.62
CA ALA A 395 24.06 31.63 -1.26
C ALA A 395 23.04 32.16 -0.22
N GLU A 396 22.50 33.36 -0.42
CA GLU A 396 21.55 33.96 0.51
C GLU A 396 20.18 33.28 0.37
N GLN A 397 19.70 33.11 -0.86
CA GLN A 397 18.44 32.41 -1.14
C GLN A 397 18.49 30.94 -0.75
N ALA A 398 19.58 30.23 -1.09
CA ALA A 398 19.78 28.85 -0.69
C ALA A 398 19.75 28.69 0.84
N SER A 399 20.44 29.57 1.58
CA SER A 399 20.44 29.55 3.05
C SER A 399 19.06 29.85 3.63
N GLY A 400 18.33 30.81 3.02
CA GLY A 400 16.95 31.13 3.41
C GLY A 400 16.00 29.95 3.25
N LEU A 401 16.08 29.24 2.12
CA LEU A 401 15.26 28.07 1.83
C LEU A 401 15.60 26.90 2.78
N GLN A 402 16.89 26.62 3.00
CA GLN A 402 17.34 25.60 3.96
C GLN A 402 16.78 25.83 5.36
N LYS A 403 16.82 27.09 5.85
CA LYS A 403 16.27 27.45 7.17
C LYS A 403 14.77 27.27 7.25
N ARG A 404 14.03 27.67 6.20
CA ARG A 404 12.58 27.48 6.11
C ARG A 404 12.20 26.00 6.12
N MET A 405 12.87 25.18 5.29
CA MET A 405 12.66 23.74 5.25
C MET A 405 13.00 23.08 6.60
N ALA A 406 14.11 23.47 7.22
CA ALA A 406 14.48 22.96 8.55
C ALA A 406 13.45 23.32 9.62
N ALA A 407 12.88 24.54 9.59
CA ALA A 407 11.84 24.97 10.50
C ALA A 407 10.52 24.20 10.31
N ALA A 408 10.13 23.96 9.06
CA ALA A 408 8.96 23.14 8.72
C ALA A 408 9.13 21.68 9.15
N VAL A 409 10.31 21.10 8.95
CA VAL A 409 10.58 19.74 9.43
C VAL A 409 10.60 19.70 10.96
N LYS A 410 11.15 20.74 11.63
CA LYS A 410 11.14 20.84 13.08
C LYS A 410 9.73 20.89 13.66
N SER A 411 8.79 21.60 13.02
CA SER A 411 7.43 21.72 13.56
C SER A 411 6.68 20.39 13.56
N VAL A 412 6.96 19.49 12.62
CA VAL A 412 6.30 18.18 12.52
C VAL A 412 7.06 17.04 13.19
N THR A 413 8.39 17.13 13.31
CA THR A 413 9.24 16.06 13.87
C THR A 413 9.77 16.36 15.28
N GLY A 414 9.69 17.61 15.73
CA GLY A 414 10.36 18.11 16.93
C GLY A 414 11.88 18.22 16.82
N ASN A 415 12.49 17.82 15.70
CA ASN A 415 13.92 17.87 15.45
C ASN A 415 14.28 18.82 14.31
N THR A 416 15.32 19.64 14.50
CA THR A 416 15.86 20.47 13.42
C THR A 416 16.88 19.68 12.60
N PRO A 417 16.63 19.38 11.30
CA PRO A 417 17.64 18.80 10.44
C PRO A 417 18.65 19.84 9.96
N LYS A 418 19.84 19.38 9.56
CA LYS A 418 20.73 20.14 8.67
C LYS A 418 20.30 19.86 7.23
N VAL A 419 19.75 20.87 6.56
CA VAL A 419 19.26 20.75 5.18
C VAL A 419 20.38 21.04 4.19
N GLU A 420 20.57 20.13 3.24
CA GLU A 420 21.46 20.27 2.07
C GLU A 420 20.58 20.27 0.82
N LEU A 421 20.71 21.31 -0.01
CA LEU A 421 19.98 21.41 -1.27
C LEU A 421 20.82 20.80 -2.39
N LEU A 422 20.19 20.05 -3.28
CA LEU A 422 20.84 19.37 -4.39
C LEU A 422 20.10 19.65 -5.71
N PRO A 423 20.79 19.59 -6.86
CA PRO A 423 20.12 19.64 -8.16
C PRO A 423 19.08 18.51 -8.29
N ALA A 424 18.00 18.77 -9.03
CA ALA A 424 17.05 17.72 -9.42
C ALA A 424 17.78 16.51 -10.03
N ASP A 425 17.32 15.31 -9.68
CA ASP A 425 17.79 14.04 -10.22
C ASP A 425 19.23 13.64 -9.84
N SER A 426 19.80 14.28 -8.82
CA SER A 426 21.15 14.00 -8.32
C SER A 426 21.20 12.89 -7.26
N LEU A 427 20.09 12.63 -6.56
CA LEU A 427 20.00 11.52 -5.63
C LEU A 427 19.76 10.20 -6.40
N PRO A 428 20.32 9.08 -5.92
CA PRO A 428 20.07 7.78 -6.52
C PRO A 428 18.57 7.47 -6.55
N ARG A 429 18.01 7.27 -7.74
CA ARG A 429 16.68 6.70 -7.95
C ARG A 429 16.84 5.19 -8.01
N ALA A 430 16.14 4.40 -7.22
CA ALA A 430 16.19 2.96 -7.46
C ALA A 430 15.27 2.55 -8.60
N THR A 431 15.77 1.61 -9.39
CA THR A 431 15.10 1.05 -10.55
C THR A 431 14.28 -0.17 -10.14
N GLY A 432 13.02 -0.24 -10.58
CA GLY A 432 12.09 -1.31 -10.18
C GLY A 432 11.37 -0.98 -8.87
N GLY A 433 10.18 -1.53 -8.66
CA GLY A 433 9.26 -1.24 -7.55
C GLY A 433 9.79 -1.50 -6.12
N GLU A 434 11.09 -1.68 -5.94
CA GLU A 434 11.77 -2.00 -4.67
C GLU A 434 12.11 -0.76 -3.81
N SER A 435 11.87 0.46 -4.30
CA SER A 435 12.41 1.70 -3.68
C SER A 435 11.39 2.74 -3.20
N LYS A 436 10.14 2.33 -3.02
CA LYS A 436 9.09 3.24 -2.51
C LYS A 436 8.78 3.04 -1.03
N THR A 437 9.57 2.23 -0.32
CA THR A 437 9.50 2.13 1.14
C THR A 437 10.20 3.30 1.79
N ALA A 438 9.73 3.76 2.96
CA ALA A 438 10.39 4.82 3.72
C ALA A 438 11.85 4.47 4.06
N SER A 439 12.18 3.18 4.17
CA SER A 439 13.55 2.65 4.26
C SER A 439 14.48 2.95 3.09
N ALA A 440 14.00 3.28 1.88
CA ALA A 440 14.86 3.68 0.75
C ALA A 440 15.34 5.15 0.87
N ARG A 441 14.59 5.98 1.60
CA ARG A 441 14.90 7.39 1.85
C ARG A 441 15.69 7.60 3.13
N VAL A 442 15.84 6.59 3.98
CA VAL A 442 16.58 6.66 5.24
C VAL A 442 17.93 5.95 5.12
N GLU A 443 18.99 6.65 5.43
CA GLU A 443 20.34 6.11 5.59
C GLU A 443 20.77 6.26 7.06
N ASP A 444 20.57 5.21 7.86
CA ASP A 444 20.99 5.16 9.27
C ASP A 444 22.43 4.64 9.38
N ARG A 445 23.38 5.56 9.56
CA ARG A 445 24.82 5.30 9.68
C ARG A 445 25.26 4.97 11.11
N ARG A 446 24.37 5.08 12.11
CA ARG A 446 24.69 4.76 13.52
C ARG A 446 24.93 3.27 13.77
N LYS A 447 24.45 2.42 12.85
CA LYS A 447 24.59 0.96 12.91
C LYS A 447 25.88 0.43 12.25
N LYS A 448 26.74 1.33 11.75
CA LYS A 448 28.06 0.97 11.20
C LYS A 448 29.16 1.05 12.24
#